data_AF-A0A8T5Y1V7-F1
#
_entry.id   AF-A0A8T5Y1V7-F1
#
_cell.length_a   1.000
_cell.length_b   1.000
_cell.length_c   1.000
_cell.angle_alpha   90.00
_cell.angle_beta   90.00
_cell.angle_gamma   90.00
#
_symmetry.space_group_name_H-M   'P 1'
#
loop_
_entity.id
_entity.type
_entity.pdbx_description
1 polymer ?
#
loop_
_entity_poly.entity_id
_entity_poly.type
_entity_poly.pdbx_seq_one_letter_code
_entity_poly.pdbx_strand_id
1 'polypeptide(L)'
;MSGRTRDEARILVLALGTVLISVGLATLLAVPALLAAMSAGAVLVNLSRAPQRLRRALQGVEAPILLAFLTLAGVKLDIAVVPEVGLIGFVYIAARLVAKLMGSSIGASMTAFPTSWKRNIGRALTPQAGVAIGLAIIAEQRLPHVAGTVTTVILGAVVVFEIIGPILVRRALCDVGTHD
;
A
#
# COMPACT_ATOMS: atom_id res chain seq x y z
N MET A 1 -2.85 24.73 26.26
CA MET A 1 -2.10 23.96 25.24
C MET A 1 -1.67 22.55 25.70
N SER A 2 -1.43 22.30 26.99
CA SER A 2 -0.99 20.98 27.53
C SER A 2 -2.01 19.82 27.43
N GLY A 3 -3.32 20.10 27.48
CA GLY A 3 -4.35 19.03 27.43
C GLY A 3 -4.51 18.35 26.07
N ARG A 4 -4.33 19.08 24.96
CA ARG A 4 -4.60 18.59 23.61
C ARG A 4 -3.57 17.58 23.12
N THR A 5 -2.29 17.81 23.43
CA THR A 5 -1.19 16.88 23.08
C THR A 5 -1.26 15.58 23.88
N ARG A 6 -1.68 15.65 25.14
CA ARG A 6 -1.87 14.48 26.00
C ARG A 6 -2.99 13.57 25.48
N ASP A 7 -4.08 14.15 24.97
CA ASP A 7 -5.18 13.38 24.38
C ASP A 7 -4.81 12.73 23.04
N GLU A 8 -4.08 13.43 22.16
CA GLU A 8 -3.59 12.85 20.91
C GLU A 8 -2.59 11.72 21.15
N ALA A 9 -1.69 11.86 22.13
CA ALA A 9 -0.79 10.80 22.55
C ALA A 9 -1.54 9.56 23.08
N ARG A 10 -2.58 9.75 23.91
CA ARG A 10 -3.42 8.63 24.39
C ARG A 10 -4.12 7.89 23.24
N ILE A 11 -4.67 8.63 22.29
CA ILE A 11 -5.31 8.06 21.10
C ILE A 11 -4.28 7.26 20.28
N LEU A 12 -3.08 7.79 20.11
CA LEU A 12 -2.00 7.11 19.41
C LEU A 12 -1.60 5.80 20.11
N VAL A 13 -1.39 5.83 21.42
CA VAL A 13 -1.05 4.62 22.19
C VAL A 13 -2.15 3.57 22.09
N LEU A 14 -3.41 3.97 22.22
CA LEU A 14 -4.54 3.05 22.07
C LEU A 14 -4.59 2.46 20.66
N ALA A 15 -4.44 3.29 19.61
CA ALA A 15 -4.47 2.84 18.23
C ALA A 15 -3.33 1.86 17.91
N LEU A 16 -2.10 2.21 18.27
CA LEU A 16 -0.94 1.34 18.09
C LEU A 16 -1.07 0.06 18.92
N GLY A 17 -1.54 0.15 20.17
CA GLY A 17 -1.80 -1.00 21.03
C GLY A 17 -2.81 -1.96 20.42
N THR A 18 -3.93 -1.47 19.90
CA THR A 18 -4.92 -2.30 19.21
C THR A 18 -4.32 -2.97 17.99
N VAL A 19 -3.60 -2.23 17.14
CA VAL A 19 -2.95 -2.80 15.94
C VAL A 19 -1.93 -3.87 16.31
N LEU A 20 -1.07 -3.62 17.29
CA LEU A 20 -0.04 -4.57 17.74
C LEU A 20 -0.65 -5.83 18.34
N ILE A 21 -1.69 -5.70 19.16
CA ILE A 21 -2.41 -6.86 19.72
C ILE A 21 -3.08 -7.65 18.60
N SER A 22 -3.77 -6.99 17.67
CA SER A 22 -4.42 -7.66 16.53
C SER A 22 -3.40 -8.39 15.65
N VAL A 23 -2.24 -7.78 15.38
CA VAL A 23 -1.15 -8.40 14.63
C VAL A 23 -0.55 -9.58 15.40
N GLY A 24 -0.29 -9.44 16.70
CA GLY A 24 0.25 -10.51 17.54
C GLY A 24 -0.70 -11.71 17.67
N LEU A 25 -2.01 -11.46 17.77
CA LEU A 25 -3.01 -12.53 17.73
C LEU A 25 -3.06 -13.19 16.35
N ALA A 26 -3.00 -12.41 15.27
CA ALA A 26 -3.00 -12.95 13.91
C ALA A 26 -1.78 -13.85 13.67
N THR A 27 -0.58 -13.48 14.15
CA THR A 27 0.62 -14.32 14.01
C THR A 27 0.50 -15.60 14.82
N LEU A 28 -0.05 -15.57 16.04
CA LEU A 28 -0.30 -16.76 16.86
C LEU A 28 -1.30 -17.72 16.20
N LEU A 29 -2.33 -17.17 15.55
CA LEU A 29 -3.36 -17.93 14.84
C LEU A 29 -2.96 -18.30 13.40
N ALA A 30 -1.74 -17.97 12.97
CA ALA A 30 -1.24 -18.18 11.60
C ALA A 30 -2.11 -17.52 10.51
N VAL A 31 -2.75 -16.40 10.82
CA VAL A 31 -3.53 -15.57 9.89
C VAL A 31 -2.66 -14.42 9.35
N PRO A 32 -2.87 -13.92 8.11
CA PRO A 32 -2.07 -12.82 7.56
C PRO A 32 -2.14 -11.55 8.42
N ALA A 33 -1.01 -11.20 9.05
CA ALA A 33 -0.87 -10.03 9.92
C ALA A 33 -1.27 -8.71 9.24
N LEU A 34 -0.99 -8.57 7.94
CA LEU A 34 -1.36 -7.38 7.17
C LEU A 34 -2.88 -7.18 7.11
N LEU A 35 -3.63 -8.26 6.84
CA LEU A 35 -5.09 -8.20 6.80
C LEU A 35 -5.65 -7.88 8.18
N ALA A 36 -5.07 -8.44 9.24
CA ALA A 36 -5.45 -8.11 10.61
C ALA A 36 -5.23 -6.63 10.94
N ALA A 37 -4.08 -6.05 10.56
CA ALA A 37 -3.80 -4.63 10.76
C ALA A 37 -4.76 -3.72 9.97
N MET A 38 -5.05 -4.05 8.71
CA MET A 38 -6.03 -3.32 7.89
C MET A 38 -7.44 -3.37 8.48
N SER A 39 -7.84 -4.56 8.97
CA SER A 39 -9.14 -4.77 9.58
C SER A 39 -9.25 -4.01 10.91
N ALA A 40 -8.21 -4.04 11.74
CA ALA A 40 -8.14 -3.27 12.98
C ALA A 40 -8.26 -1.76 12.71
N GLY A 41 -7.54 -1.23 11.71
CA GLY A 41 -7.66 0.17 11.30
C GLY A 41 -9.07 0.54 10.81
N ALA A 42 -9.69 -0.32 10.02
CA ALA A 42 -11.06 -0.14 9.55
C ALA A 42 -12.07 -0.13 10.70
N VAL A 43 -11.96 -1.07 11.65
CA VAL A 43 -12.81 -1.09 12.85
C VAL A 43 -12.59 0.18 13.68
N LEU A 44 -11.33 0.54 13.93
CA LEU A 44 -10.98 1.67 14.78
C LEU A 44 -11.51 3.00 14.23
N VAL A 45 -11.41 3.23 12.92
CA VAL A 45 -11.92 4.48 12.32
C VAL A 45 -13.45 4.53 12.30
N ASN A 46 -14.13 3.40 12.05
CA ASN A 46 -15.59 3.36 11.98
C ASN A 46 -16.27 3.45 13.36
N LEU A 47 -15.62 2.96 14.42
CA LEU A 47 -16.15 3.05 15.78
C LEU A 47 -15.71 4.32 16.53
N SER A 48 -14.72 5.05 15.99
CA SER A 48 -14.21 6.26 16.65
C SER A 48 -15.23 7.39 16.59
N ARG A 49 -15.49 8.02 17.74
CA ARG A 49 -16.27 9.27 17.83
C ARG A 49 -15.49 10.49 17.33
N ALA A 50 -14.18 10.36 17.07
CA ALA A 50 -13.31 11.46 16.64
C ALA A 50 -12.29 10.99 15.58
N PRO A 51 -12.74 10.51 14.40
CA PRO A 51 -11.89 9.88 13.40
C PRO A 51 -10.80 10.82 12.87
N GLN A 52 -11.05 12.12 12.80
CA GLN A 52 -10.03 13.09 12.38
C GLN A 52 -8.88 13.23 13.39
N ARG A 53 -9.17 13.12 14.70
CA ARG A 53 -8.13 13.17 15.74
C ARG A 53 -7.27 11.90 15.71
N LEU A 54 -7.92 10.75 15.54
CA LEU A 54 -7.24 9.47 15.32
C LEU A 54 -6.31 9.54 14.10
N ARG A 55 -6.82 10.01 12.96
CA ARG A 55 -6.02 10.14 11.74
C ARG A 55 -4.82 11.06 11.92
N ARG A 56 -4.99 12.23 12.56
CA ARG A 56 -3.89 13.16 12.85
C ARG A 56 -2.83 12.54 13.77
N ALA A 57 -3.26 11.84 14.80
CA ALA A 57 -2.35 11.16 15.72
C ALA A 57 -1.52 10.09 14.98
N LEU A 58 -2.16 9.27 14.14
CA LEU A 58 -1.49 8.25 13.32
C LEU A 58 -0.53 8.86 12.29
N GLN A 59 -0.93 9.94 11.62
CA GLN A 59 -0.09 10.67 10.65
C GLN A 59 1.24 11.14 11.25
N GLY A 60 1.25 11.48 12.55
CA GLY A 60 2.48 11.87 13.25
C GLY A 60 3.55 10.78 13.32
N VAL A 61 3.15 9.50 13.26
CA VAL A 61 4.06 8.34 13.30
C VAL A 61 4.23 7.70 11.92
N GLU A 62 3.19 7.73 11.10
CA GLU A 62 3.19 7.17 9.75
C GLU A 62 4.28 7.80 8.86
N ALA A 63 4.36 9.13 8.81
CA ALA A 63 5.29 9.81 7.90
C ALA A 63 6.78 9.48 8.20
N PRO A 64 7.26 9.53 9.46
CA PRO A 64 8.62 9.08 9.79
C PRO A 64 8.88 7.61 9.45
N ILE A 65 7.92 6.72 9.70
CA ILE A 65 8.06 5.29 9.40
C ILE A 65 8.17 5.07 7.89
N LEU A 66 7.30 5.69 7.09
CA LEU A 66 7.32 5.58 5.63
C LEU A 66 8.63 6.12 5.06
N LEU A 67 9.12 7.26 5.58
CA LEU A 67 10.39 7.84 5.15
C LEU A 67 11.56 6.89 5.44
N ALA A 68 11.66 6.36 6.66
CA ALA A 68 12.70 5.41 7.03
C ALA A 68 12.62 4.13 6.19
N PHE A 69 11.42 3.57 6.05
CA PHE A 69 11.18 2.36 5.28
C PHE A 69 11.54 2.51 3.79
N LEU A 70 11.08 3.59 3.15
CA LEU A 70 11.34 3.84 1.73
C LEU A 70 12.82 4.15 1.49
N THR A 71 13.48 4.85 2.40
CA THR A 71 14.92 5.11 2.33
C THR A 71 15.71 3.80 2.40
N LEU A 72 15.39 2.92 3.36
CA LEU A 72 16.03 1.61 3.48
C LEU A 72 15.75 0.71 2.27
N ALA A 73 14.53 0.74 1.75
CA ALA A 73 14.17 0.03 0.53
C ALA A 73 14.95 0.57 -0.69
N GLY A 74 15.13 1.89 -0.78
CA GLY A 74 15.95 2.54 -1.80
C GLY A 74 17.43 2.15 -1.73
N VAL A 75 17.99 2.03 -0.52
CA VAL A 75 19.38 1.54 -0.32
C VAL A 75 19.55 0.10 -0.82
N LYS A 76 18.49 -0.72 -0.72
CA LYS A 76 18.50 -2.10 -1.24
C LYS A 76 18.30 -2.20 -2.75
N LEU A 77 17.95 -1.11 -3.43
CA LEU A 77 17.79 -1.12 -4.88
C LEU A 77 19.17 -1.11 -5.54
N ASP A 78 19.54 -2.24 -6.12
CA ASP A 78 20.78 -2.35 -6.89
C ASP A 78 20.56 -1.84 -8.32
N ILE A 79 20.99 -0.59 -8.57
CA ILE A 79 20.87 0.07 -9.88
C ILE A 79 21.76 -0.62 -10.92
N ALA A 80 22.86 -1.27 -10.52
CA ALA A 80 23.78 -1.93 -11.44
C ALA A 80 23.13 -3.16 -12.10
N VAL A 81 22.17 -3.79 -11.42
CA VAL A 81 21.46 -4.97 -11.91
C VAL A 81 20.26 -4.59 -12.79
N VAL A 82 19.78 -3.34 -12.72
CA VAL A 82 18.61 -2.85 -13.49
C VAL A 82 18.72 -3.06 -15.01
N PRO A 83 19.88 -2.86 -15.68
CA PRO A 83 20.00 -3.14 -17.11
C PRO A 83 19.82 -4.63 -17.45
N GLU A 84 20.33 -5.53 -16.62
CA GLU A 84 20.27 -6.99 -16.84
C GLU A 84 18.86 -7.54 -16.64
N VAL A 85 18.16 -7.09 -15.59
CA VAL A 85 16.77 -7.45 -15.34
C VAL A 85 15.76 -6.48 -15.97
N GLY A 86 16.23 -5.54 -16.79
CA GLY A 86 15.41 -4.46 -17.35
C GLY A 86 14.25 -4.97 -18.19
N LEU A 87 14.48 -6.01 -19.00
CA LEU A 87 13.43 -6.65 -19.79
C LEU A 87 12.39 -7.35 -18.89
N ILE A 88 12.85 -8.10 -17.89
CA ILE A 88 11.97 -8.80 -16.94
C ILE A 88 11.14 -7.79 -16.14
N GLY A 89 11.77 -6.71 -15.67
CA GLY A 89 11.11 -5.63 -14.96
C GLY A 89 10.09 -4.91 -15.82
N PHE A 90 10.42 -4.61 -17.08
CA PHE A 90 9.49 -4.02 -18.04
C PHE A 90 8.27 -4.92 -18.29
N VAL A 91 8.51 -6.21 -18.58
CA VAL A 91 7.44 -7.20 -18.79
C VAL A 91 6.57 -7.31 -17.54
N TYR A 92 7.16 -7.34 -16.34
CA TYR A 92 6.43 -7.37 -15.08
C TYR A 92 5.54 -6.14 -14.89
N ILE A 93 6.07 -4.94 -15.11
CA ILE A 93 5.33 -3.67 -14.99
C ILE A 93 4.16 -3.64 -15.99
N ALA A 94 4.41 -3.99 -17.25
CA ALA A 94 3.40 -4.02 -18.30
C ALA A 94 2.31 -5.05 -18.02
N ALA A 95 2.70 -6.29 -17.71
CA ALA A 95 1.76 -7.37 -17.38
C ALA A 95 0.89 -6.98 -16.17
N ARG A 96 1.48 -6.39 -15.15
CA ARG A 96 0.75 -5.92 -13.97
C ARG A 96 -0.24 -4.82 -14.29
N LEU A 97 0.15 -3.83 -15.10
CA LEU A 97 -0.74 -2.74 -15.50
C LEU A 97 -1.95 -3.29 -16.27
N VAL A 98 -1.70 -4.15 -17.26
CA VAL A 98 -2.75 -4.82 -18.04
C VAL A 98 -3.65 -5.67 -17.14
N ALA A 99 -3.07 -6.48 -16.26
CA ALA A 99 -3.82 -7.32 -15.33
C ALA A 99 -4.71 -6.50 -14.38
N LYS A 100 -4.23 -5.36 -13.87
CA LYS A 100 -5.02 -4.43 -13.05
C LYS A 100 -6.18 -3.84 -13.84
N LEU A 101 -5.94 -3.37 -15.06
CA LEU A 101 -6.99 -2.79 -15.90
C LEU A 101 -8.05 -3.84 -16.26
N MET A 102 -7.64 -4.99 -16.79
CA MET A 102 -8.55 -6.08 -17.18
C MET A 102 -9.28 -6.67 -15.97
N GLY A 103 -8.55 -7.06 -14.92
CA GLY A 103 -9.14 -7.66 -13.72
C GLY A 103 -10.11 -6.72 -13.02
N SER A 104 -9.80 -5.42 -12.99
CA SER A 104 -10.72 -4.42 -12.44
C SER A 104 -11.94 -4.20 -13.31
N SER A 105 -11.82 -4.25 -14.64
CA SER A 105 -12.95 -4.11 -15.56
C SER A 105 -13.92 -5.29 -15.42
N ILE A 106 -13.39 -6.51 -15.34
CA ILE A 106 -14.18 -7.72 -15.11
C ILE A 106 -14.85 -7.64 -13.72
N GLY A 107 -14.09 -7.36 -12.66
CA GLY A 107 -14.63 -7.26 -11.30
C GLY A 107 -15.68 -6.15 -11.15
N ALA A 108 -15.45 -4.99 -11.77
CA ALA A 108 -16.38 -3.89 -11.77
C ALA A 108 -17.62 -4.15 -12.62
N SER A 109 -17.54 -5.00 -13.65
CA SER A 109 -18.72 -5.36 -14.46
C SER A 109 -19.80 -6.04 -13.60
N MET A 110 -19.38 -6.78 -12.56
CA MET A 110 -20.24 -7.50 -11.62
C MET A 110 -20.84 -6.62 -10.51
N THR A 111 -20.52 -5.32 -10.46
CA THR A 111 -21.04 -4.40 -9.44
C THR A 111 -22.14 -3.48 -10.00
N ALA A 112 -22.91 -2.87 -9.11
CA ALA A 112 -23.91 -1.85 -9.46
C ALA A 112 -23.31 -0.42 -9.58
N PHE A 113 -21.99 -0.28 -9.73
CA PHE A 113 -21.36 1.05 -9.78
C PHE A 113 -21.68 1.83 -11.06
N PRO A 114 -21.65 3.17 -11.05
CA PRO A 114 -21.78 3.97 -12.25
C PRO A 114 -20.65 3.67 -13.26
N THR A 115 -20.92 3.85 -14.55
CA THR A 115 -19.94 3.57 -15.63
C THR A 115 -18.65 4.38 -15.49
N SER A 116 -18.74 5.61 -14.98
CA SER A 116 -17.58 6.46 -14.66
C SER A 116 -16.64 5.78 -13.66
N TRP A 117 -17.18 5.21 -12.59
CA TRP A 117 -16.42 4.45 -11.59
C TRP A 117 -15.84 3.16 -12.17
N LYS A 118 -16.66 2.37 -12.90
CA LYS A 118 -16.22 1.10 -13.50
C LYS A 118 -15.03 1.25 -14.45
N ARG A 119 -15.00 2.35 -15.22
CA ARG A 119 -13.89 2.63 -16.17
C ARG A 119 -12.62 3.09 -15.47
N ASN A 120 -12.72 3.74 -14.31
CA ASN A 120 -11.61 4.42 -13.65
C ASN A 120 -10.96 3.61 -12.51
N ILE A 121 -11.66 2.63 -11.94
CA ILE A 121 -11.16 1.84 -10.80
C ILE A 121 -9.82 1.14 -11.10
N GLY A 122 -9.61 0.65 -12.33
CA GLY A 122 -8.34 0.03 -12.73
C GLY A 122 -7.15 0.98 -12.64
N ARG A 123 -7.34 2.24 -13.06
CA ARG A 123 -6.34 3.30 -12.96
C ARG A 123 -6.10 3.70 -11.50
N ALA A 124 -7.14 3.70 -10.67
CA ALA A 124 -7.01 4.01 -9.25
C ALA A 124 -6.28 2.90 -8.46
N LEU A 125 -6.26 1.67 -8.98
CA LEU A 125 -5.64 0.49 -8.35
C LEU A 125 -4.18 0.23 -8.77
N THR A 126 -3.59 1.07 -9.62
CA THR A 126 -2.20 0.96 -10.07
C THR A 126 -1.14 1.29 -9.01
N PRO A 127 -1.35 2.21 -8.04
CA PRO A 127 -0.32 2.51 -7.04
C PRO A 127 0.09 1.27 -6.27
N GLN A 128 1.38 1.18 -5.98
CA GLN A 128 1.95 0.13 -5.15
C GLN A 128 3.06 0.73 -4.30
N ALA A 129 3.03 0.44 -3.00
CA ALA A 129 3.97 0.95 -2.03
C ALA A 129 4.60 -0.19 -1.20
N GLY A 130 4.78 0.06 0.10
CA GLY A 130 5.58 -0.78 1.00
C GLY A 130 5.09 -2.20 1.24
N VAL A 131 3.80 -2.49 1.03
CA VAL A 131 3.28 -3.87 1.12
C VAL A 131 4.02 -4.79 0.15
N ALA A 132 4.27 -4.32 -1.08
CA ALA A 132 4.92 -5.14 -2.09
C ALA A 132 6.41 -5.35 -1.82
N ILE A 133 7.08 -4.32 -1.30
CA ILE A 133 8.46 -4.41 -0.83
C ILE A 133 8.55 -5.44 0.29
N GLY A 134 7.63 -5.41 1.26
CA GLY A 134 7.57 -6.41 2.34
C GLY A 134 7.37 -7.83 1.82
N LEU A 135 6.48 -8.02 0.84
CA LEU A 135 6.27 -9.33 0.20
C LEU A 135 7.48 -9.78 -0.62
N ALA A 136 8.20 -8.86 -1.27
CA ALA A 136 9.43 -9.18 -1.99
C ALA A 136 10.50 -9.75 -1.06
N ILE A 137 10.71 -9.12 0.10
CA ILE A 137 11.67 -9.58 1.11
C ILE A 137 11.29 -10.99 1.61
N ILE A 138 10.00 -11.24 1.87
CA ILE A 138 9.53 -12.57 2.28
C ILE A 138 9.75 -13.58 1.15
N ALA A 139 9.47 -13.19 -0.11
CA ALA A 139 9.68 -14.06 -1.27
C ALA A 139 11.15 -14.45 -1.43
N GLU A 140 12.09 -13.52 -1.26
CA GLU A 140 13.52 -13.83 -1.29
C GLU A 140 13.96 -14.82 -0.22
N GLN A 141 13.44 -14.67 1.01
CA GLN A 141 13.73 -15.61 2.09
C GLN A 141 13.24 -17.03 1.79
N ARG A 142 12.19 -17.17 0.98
CA ARG A 142 11.61 -18.45 0.58
C ARG A 142 12.20 -19.00 -0.72
N LEU A 143 12.76 -18.14 -1.58
CA LEU A 143 13.27 -18.48 -2.90
C LEU A 143 14.72 -17.98 -3.08
N PRO A 144 15.69 -18.56 -2.35
CA PRO A 144 17.07 -18.07 -2.32
C PRO A 144 17.77 -18.14 -3.69
N HIS A 145 17.37 -19.07 -4.57
CA HIS A 145 17.93 -19.23 -5.91
C HIS A 145 17.67 -18.05 -6.87
N VAL A 146 16.67 -17.22 -6.56
CA VAL A 146 16.31 -16.02 -7.35
C VAL A 146 16.39 -14.74 -6.51
N ALA A 147 17.09 -14.81 -5.37
CA ALA A 147 17.36 -13.68 -4.51
C ALA A 147 18.12 -12.59 -5.29
N GLY A 148 17.85 -11.32 -4.99
CA GLY A 148 18.33 -10.15 -5.72
C GLY A 148 17.44 -9.80 -6.91
N THR A 149 17.16 -10.76 -7.79
CA THR A 149 16.35 -10.49 -9.00
C THR A 149 14.91 -10.07 -8.65
N VAL A 150 14.26 -10.79 -7.75
CA VAL A 150 12.87 -10.52 -7.35
C VAL A 150 12.75 -9.15 -6.66
N THR A 151 13.63 -8.86 -5.71
CA THR A 151 13.63 -7.57 -5.01
C THR A 151 13.97 -6.41 -5.94
N THR A 152 14.96 -6.55 -6.83
CA THR A 152 15.30 -5.50 -7.81
C THR A 152 14.14 -5.22 -8.77
N VAL A 153 13.48 -6.25 -9.30
CA VAL A 153 12.31 -6.09 -10.17
C VAL A 153 11.15 -5.42 -9.43
N ILE A 154 10.84 -5.86 -8.21
CA ILE A 154 9.71 -5.31 -7.44
C ILE A 154 10.00 -3.89 -6.97
N LEU A 155 11.19 -3.60 -6.44
CA LEU A 155 11.59 -2.25 -6.04
C LEU A 155 11.58 -1.29 -7.24
N GLY A 156 12.14 -1.70 -8.38
CA GLY A 156 12.10 -0.90 -9.61
C GLY A 156 10.66 -0.61 -10.06
N ALA A 157 9.79 -1.62 -10.02
CA ALA A 157 8.37 -1.43 -10.31
C ALA A 157 7.68 -0.49 -9.30
N VAL A 158 7.99 -0.59 -8.01
CA VAL A 158 7.47 0.33 -6.97
C VAL A 158 7.86 1.76 -7.30
N VAL A 159 9.13 2.04 -7.63
CA VAL A 159 9.57 3.39 -8.02
C VAL A 159 8.76 3.92 -9.20
N VAL A 160 8.55 3.11 -10.24
CA VAL A 160 7.75 3.49 -11.41
C VAL A 160 6.29 3.78 -11.01
N PHE A 161 5.66 2.92 -10.21
CA PHE A 161 4.27 3.09 -9.80
C PHE A 161 4.05 4.16 -8.72
N GLU A 162 5.06 4.53 -7.94
CA GLU A 162 5.01 5.67 -7.02
C GLU A 162 5.05 7.00 -7.78
N ILE A 163 5.72 7.07 -8.93
CA ILE A 163 5.73 8.26 -9.79
C ILE A 163 4.44 8.35 -10.61
N ILE A 164 4.07 7.27 -11.28
CA ILE A 164 2.94 7.25 -12.21
C ILE A 164 1.60 7.11 -11.48
N GLY A 165 1.57 6.38 -10.38
CA GLY A 165 0.35 6.03 -9.63
C GLY A 165 -0.45 7.25 -9.17
N PRO A 166 0.15 8.23 -8.47
CA PRO A 166 -0.56 9.44 -8.05
C PRO A 166 -1.18 10.21 -9.22
N ILE A 167 -0.51 10.24 -10.37
CA ILE A 167 -1.01 10.90 -11.59
C ILE A 167 -2.26 10.16 -12.12
N LEU A 168 -2.20 8.83 -12.19
CA LEU A 168 -3.31 7.99 -12.64
C LEU A 168 -4.51 8.06 -11.68
N VAL A 169 -4.27 8.01 -10.37
CA VAL A 169 -5.30 8.17 -9.34
C VAL A 169 -5.95 9.54 -9.44
N ARG A 170 -5.15 10.61 -9.56
CA ARG A 170 -5.68 11.97 -9.69
C ARG A 170 -6.58 12.09 -10.92
N ARG A 171 -6.16 11.56 -12.07
CA ARG A 171 -6.99 11.55 -13.29
C ARG A 171 -8.26 10.73 -13.09
N ALA A 172 -8.16 9.54 -12.50
CA ALA A 172 -9.31 8.69 -12.20
C ALA A 172 -10.33 9.39 -11.30
N LEU A 173 -9.88 10.13 -10.29
CA LEU A 173 -10.75 10.91 -9.40
C LEU A 173 -11.38 12.12 -10.11
N CYS A 174 -10.62 12.85 -10.91
CA CYS A 174 -11.16 13.96 -11.71
C CYS A 174 -12.19 13.49 -12.73
N ASP A 175 -11.95 12.37 -13.41
CA ASP A 175 -12.88 11.79 -14.40
C ASP A 175 -14.20 11.33 -13.76
N VAL A 176 -14.23 11.06 -12.45
CA VAL A 176 -15.44 10.66 -11.73
C VAL A 176 -16.15 11.88 -11.14
N GLY A 177 -15.40 12.79 -10.50
CA GLY A 177 -15.96 13.99 -9.86
C GLY A 177 -16.50 15.05 -10.81
N THR A 178 -16.30 14.92 -12.12
CA THR A 178 -16.94 15.76 -13.15
C THR A 178 -18.30 15.22 -13.62
N HIS A 179 -18.70 14.02 -13.17
CA HIS A 179 -19.94 13.35 -13.56
C HIS A 179 -20.98 13.24 -12.43
N ASP A 180 -20.72 13.85 -11.28
CA ASP A 180 -21.65 14.04 -10.15
C ASP A 180 -22.05 15.53 -10.05
#